data_AF-A0A930VCV3-F1
#
_entry.id   AF-A0A930VCV3-F1
#
_cell.length_a   1.000
_cell.length_b   1.000
_cell.length_c   1.000
_cell.angle_alpha   90.00
_cell.angle_beta   90.00
_cell.angle_gamma   90.00
#
_symmetry.space_group_name_H-M   'P 1'
#
loop_
_entity.id
_entity.type
_entity.pdbx_description
1 polymer ?
#
loop_
_entity_poly.entity_id
_entity_poly.type
_entity_poly.pdbx_seq_one_letter_code
_entity_poly.pdbx_strand_id
1 'polypeptide(L)'
;MTDNKTGKIETTIKIDGWDEKPTAEFADGTKVAHAVVTLTEGHDGLVAGHMESVLYYTADGTSTYAGAIRLEAELDGKKGAFTAVGEGEYDGTTASSTMTIVEGTGDLAGITGTVSSSSTQEDYPNMPLTVEYTLG
;
A
#
# COMPACT_ATOMS: atom_id res chain seq x y z
N MET A 1 17.69 7.78 26.41
CA MET A 1 17.65 8.01 24.95
C MET A 1 17.17 6.69 24.38
N THR A 2 15.97 6.66 23.80
CA THR A 2 15.59 5.54 22.94
C THR A 2 16.39 5.71 21.66
N ASP A 3 17.27 4.76 21.36
CA ASP A 3 18.04 4.76 20.12
C ASP A 3 17.07 4.39 18.99
N ASN A 4 16.53 5.41 18.33
CA ASN A 4 15.68 5.22 17.17
C ASN A 4 16.51 4.59 16.05
N LYS A 5 16.02 3.48 15.48
CA LYS A 5 16.66 2.81 14.35
C LYS A 5 15.90 3.11 13.07
N THR A 6 16.59 3.63 12.07
CA THR A 6 16.03 3.88 10.73
C THR A 6 16.38 2.74 9.78
N GLY A 7 15.45 2.35 8.92
CA GLY A 7 15.63 1.32 7.91
C GLY A 7 14.89 1.63 6.61
N LYS A 8 15.29 0.94 5.54
CA LYS A 8 14.63 0.94 4.23
C LYS A 8 14.64 -0.47 3.67
N ILE A 9 13.50 -0.92 3.16
CA ILE A 9 13.40 -2.14 2.35
C ILE A 9 12.79 -1.79 0.99
N GLU A 10 13.32 -2.40 -0.07
CA GLU A 10 12.79 -2.38 -1.42
C GLU A 10 12.50 -3.83 -1.78
N THR A 11 11.22 -4.16 -1.95
CA THR A 11 10.78 -5.55 -1.98
C THR A 11 9.51 -5.69 -2.82
N THR A 12 8.98 -6.91 -2.92
CA THR A 12 7.69 -7.18 -3.56
C THR A 12 6.75 -7.91 -2.62
N ILE A 13 5.45 -7.77 -2.88
CA ILE A 13 4.41 -8.55 -2.23
C ILE A 13 3.37 -8.96 -3.29
N LYS A 14 2.85 -10.18 -3.19
CA LYS A 14 1.92 -10.71 -4.18
C LYS A 14 0.51 -10.16 -3.94
N ILE A 15 -0.13 -9.66 -5.00
CA ILE A 15 -1.57 -9.42 -5.07
C ILE A 15 -2.26 -10.77 -5.27
N ASP A 16 -2.87 -11.28 -4.20
CA ASP A 16 -3.57 -12.58 -4.22
C ASP A 16 -5.03 -12.43 -4.64
N GLY A 17 -5.63 -11.27 -4.35
CA GLY A 17 -6.99 -10.95 -4.73
C GLY A 17 -7.21 -9.44 -4.87
N TRP A 18 -8.04 -9.08 -5.84
CA TRP A 18 -8.48 -7.70 -6.10
C TRP A 18 -9.99 -7.73 -6.33
N ASP A 19 -10.75 -7.18 -5.38
CA ASP A 19 -12.20 -7.01 -5.47
C ASP A 19 -12.51 -5.51 -5.54
N GLU A 20 -12.72 -5.01 -6.76
CA GLU A 20 -13.09 -3.63 -7.01
C GLU A 20 -14.51 -3.53 -7.54
N LYS A 21 -15.28 -2.63 -6.92
CA LYS A 21 -16.69 -2.43 -7.23
C LYS A 21 -16.98 -0.95 -7.44
N PRO A 22 -17.57 -0.55 -8.58
CA PRO A 22 -18.15 0.78 -8.73
C PRO A 22 -19.18 1.06 -7.64
N THR A 23 -19.10 2.24 -7.04
CA THR A 23 -20.04 2.74 -6.02
C THR A 23 -20.89 3.89 -6.56
N ALA A 24 -20.38 4.62 -7.57
CA ALA A 24 -21.11 5.63 -8.33
C ALA A 24 -20.57 5.71 -9.76
N GLU A 25 -21.47 5.89 -10.73
CA GLU A 25 -21.14 6.16 -12.13
C GLU A 25 -21.90 7.38 -12.60
N PHE A 26 -21.25 8.26 -13.35
CA PHE A 26 -21.80 9.55 -13.75
C PHE A 26 -21.93 9.65 -15.27
N ALA A 27 -22.85 10.52 -15.72
CA ALA A 27 -23.16 10.69 -17.14
C ALA A 27 -22.01 11.28 -17.97
N ASP A 28 -21.02 11.91 -17.32
CA ASP A 28 -19.80 12.43 -17.95
C ASP A 28 -18.71 11.36 -18.15
N GLY A 29 -18.99 10.10 -17.79
CA GLY A 29 -18.06 8.98 -17.93
C GLY A 29 -17.11 8.80 -16.74
N THR A 30 -17.18 9.65 -15.72
CA THR A 30 -16.43 9.48 -14.48
C THR A 30 -17.09 8.43 -13.57
N LYS A 31 -16.31 7.78 -12.72
CA LYS A 31 -16.84 6.81 -11.74
C LYS A 31 -16.05 6.83 -10.43
N VAL A 32 -16.72 6.45 -9.35
CA VAL A 32 -16.09 6.17 -8.05
C VAL A 32 -16.21 4.68 -7.77
N ALA A 33 -15.13 4.06 -7.30
CA ALA A 33 -15.09 2.64 -6.93
C ALA A 33 -14.49 2.46 -5.53
N HIS A 34 -14.78 1.31 -4.92
CA HIS A 34 -14.10 0.82 -3.73
C HIS A 34 -13.35 -0.47 -4.11
N ALA A 35 -12.06 -0.52 -3.81
CA ALA A 35 -11.25 -1.71 -3.99
C ALA A 35 -10.82 -2.28 -2.64
N VAL A 36 -10.85 -3.61 -2.55
CA VAL A 36 -10.32 -4.41 -1.45
C VAL A 36 -9.29 -5.37 -2.04
N VAL A 37 -8.05 -5.29 -1.55
CA VAL A 37 -6.90 -6.02 -2.10
C VAL A 37 -6.26 -6.86 -1.00
N THR A 38 -6.16 -8.17 -1.27
CA THR A 38 -5.47 -9.13 -0.39
C THR A 38 -4.03 -9.30 -0.87
N LEU A 39 -3.08 -9.16 0.06
CA LEU A 39 -1.66 -9.27 -0.22
C LEU A 39 -1.05 -10.46 0.55
N THR A 40 -0.26 -11.28 -0.15
CA THR A 40 0.39 -12.47 0.42
C THR A 40 1.82 -12.59 -0.06
N GLU A 41 2.55 -13.60 0.44
CA GLU A 41 3.88 -13.97 -0.08
C GLU A 41 4.86 -12.78 -0.10
N GLY A 42 4.90 -11.99 0.98
CA GLY A 42 5.84 -10.89 1.12
C GLY A 42 7.30 -11.34 1.21
N HIS A 43 8.20 -10.45 0.83
CA HIS A 43 9.65 -10.64 0.92
C HIS A 43 10.31 -9.60 1.84
N ASP A 44 11.58 -9.82 2.18
CA ASP A 44 12.42 -8.91 2.99
C ASP A 44 11.79 -8.48 4.33
N GLY A 45 11.09 -9.41 4.96
CA GLY A 45 10.43 -9.20 6.25
C GLY A 45 8.96 -8.84 6.14
N LEU A 46 8.43 -8.48 4.96
CA LEU A 46 6.98 -8.46 4.76
C LEU A 46 6.43 -9.89 4.70
N VAL A 47 5.21 -10.09 5.20
CA VAL A 47 4.57 -11.42 5.27
C VAL A 47 3.29 -11.44 4.44
N ALA A 48 2.33 -10.60 4.83
CA ALA A 48 1.01 -10.49 4.23
C ALA A 48 0.45 -9.09 4.46
N GLY A 49 -0.66 -8.77 3.82
CA GLY A 49 -1.29 -7.48 4.01
C GLY A 49 -2.71 -7.40 3.45
N HIS A 50 -3.30 -6.24 3.69
CA HIS A 50 -4.64 -5.88 3.26
C HIS A 50 -4.65 -4.40 2.89
N MET A 51 -5.22 -4.07 1.73
CA MET A 51 -5.38 -2.69 1.30
C MET A 51 -6.82 -2.41 0.92
N GLU A 52 -7.31 -1.24 1.31
CA GLU A 52 -8.59 -0.71 0.84
C GLU A 52 -8.42 0.71 0.30
N SER A 53 -9.11 1.02 -0.78
CA SER A 53 -9.06 2.34 -1.40
C SER A 53 -10.40 2.76 -1.99
N VAL A 54 -10.66 4.07 -1.96
CA VAL A 54 -11.72 4.72 -2.74
C VAL A 54 -11.07 5.38 -3.93
N LEU A 55 -11.47 4.98 -5.13
CA LEU A 55 -10.87 5.39 -6.40
C LEU A 55 -11.84 6.30 -7.15
N TYR A 56 -11.32 7.38 -7.70
CA TYR A 56 -12.00 8.21 -8.69
C TYR A 56 -11.34 8.01 -10.05
N TYR A 57 -12.12 7.56 -11.01
CA TYR A 57 -11.70 7.41 -12.40
C TYR A 57 -12.24 8.56 -13.23
N THR A 58 -11.37 9.13 -14.05
CA THR A 58 -11.77 10.07 -15.09
C THR A 58 -12.31 9.31 -16.31
N ALA A 59 -12.95 10.02 -17.24
CA ALA A 59 -13.50 9.42 -18.45
C ALA A 59 -12.43 8.87 -19.42
N ASP A 60 -11.15 9.26 -19.27
CA ASP A 60 -10.06 8.74 -20.09
C ASP A 60 -9.43 7.45 -19.52
N GLY A 61 -9.90 7.00 -18.35
CA GLY A 61 -9.46 5.76 -17.72
C GLY A 61 -8.32 5.93 -16.72
N THR A 62 -7.76 7.13 -16.57
CA THR A 62 -6.85 7.45 -15.46
C THR A 62 -7.60 7.49 -14.12
N SER A 63 -6.88 7.35 -13.01
CA SER A 63 -7.50 7.41 -11.69
C SER A 63 -6.61 8.05 -10.64
N THR A 64 -7.25 8.57 -9.59
CA THR A 64 -6.62 8.87 -8.30
C THR A 64 -7.39 8.17 -7.21
N TYR A 65 -6.73 7.83 -6.12
CA TYR A 65 -7.38 7.18 -5.00
C TYR A 65 -6.79 7.63 -3.67
N ALA A 66 -7.60 7.49 -2.62
CA ALA A 66 -7.15 7.55 -1.23
C ALA A 66 -7.43 6.19 -0.57
N GLY A 67 -6.54 5.75 0.32
CA GLY A 67 -6.67 4.43 0.91
C GLY A 67 -5.79 4.19 2.12
N ALA A 68 -5.92 2.98 2.66
CA ALA A 68 -5.10 2.46 3.74
C ALA A 68 -4.52 1.09 3.35
N ILE A 69 -3.28 0.86 3.72
CA ILE A 69 -2.62 -0.45 3.62
C ILE A 69 -2.17 -0.89 5.01
N ARG A 70 -2.47 -2.13 5.37
CA ARG A 70 -1.97 -2.80 6.57
C ARG A 70 -1.02 -3.91 6.15
N LEU A 71 0.18 -3.93 6.70
CA LEU A 71 1.22 -4.91 6.41
C LEU A 71 1.64 -5.63 7.69
N GLU A 72 1.67 -6.95 7.64
CA GLU A 72 2.33 -7.81 8.63
C GLU A 72 3.81 -7.93 8.29
N ALA A 73 4.69 -7.72 9.27
CA ALA A 73 6.12 -7.65 9.02
C ALA A 73 7.01 -8.06 10.21
N GLU A 74 8.22 -8.47 9.87
CA GLU A 74 9.39 -8.58 10.75
C GLU A 74 10.47 -7.62 10.24
N LEU A 75 10.58 -6.44 10.85
CA LEU A 75 11.55 -5.41 10.47
C LEU A 75 12.66 -5.35 11.51
N ASP A 76 13.91 -5.56 11.09
CA ASP A 76 15.07 -5.54 11.99
C ASP A 76 14.92 -6.47 13.21
N GLY A 77 14.24 -7.62 13.02
CA GLY A 77 13.95 -8.60 14.07
C GLY A 77 12.79 -8.23 15.00
N LYS A 78 12.12 -7.09 14.79
CA LYS A 78 10.90 -6.69 15.50
C LYS A 78 9.67 -7.17 14.74
N LYS A 79 8.80 -7.94 15.40
CA LYS A 79 7.61 -8.54 14.80
C LYS A 79 6.36 -7.75 15.12
N GLY A 80 5.52 -7.56 14.10
CA GLY A 80 4.23 -6.91 14.28
C GLY A 80 3.55 -6.63 12.97
N ALA A 81 2.71 -5.61 12.99
CA ALA A 81 2.08 -5.08 11.79
C ALA A 81 1.94 -3.57 11.90
N PHE A 82 1.94 -2.89 10.77
CA PHE A 82 1.76 -1.45 10.70
C PHE A 82 0.74 -1.09 9.63
N THR A 83 0.10 0.06 9.81
CA THR A 83 -0.90 0.60 8.90
C THR A 83 -0.39 1.93 8.37
N ALA A 84 -0.49 2.14 7.06
CA ALA A 84 -0.21 3.39 6.40
C ALA A 84 -1.45 3.90 5.65
N VAL A 85 -1.60 5.22 5.57
CA VAL A 85 -2.70 5.90 4.87
C VAL A 85 -2.10 6.90 3.90
N GLY A 86 -2.70 7.02 2.72
CA GLY A 86 -2.28 8.00 1.74
C GLY A 86 -3.04 7.87 0.43
N GLU A 87 -2.38 8.32 -0.63
CA GLU A 87 -2.98 8.51 -1.93
C GLU A 87 -2.14 7.82 -3.01
N GLY A 88 -2.77 7.58 -4.15
CA GLY A 88 -2.09 7.11 -5.34
C GLY A 88 -2.85 7.48 -6.60
N GLU A 89 -2.25 7.12 -7.73
CA GLU A 89 -2.78 7.41 -9.05
C GLU A 89 -2.45 6.31 -10.04
N TYR A 90 -3.23 6.27 -11.11
CA TYR A 90 -2.95 5.48 -12.31
C TYR A 90 -2.98 6.41 -13.51
N ASP A 91 -1.86 6.54 -14.19
CA ASP A 91 -1.68 7.46 -15.33
C ASP A 91 -2.06 6.85 -16.69
N GLY A 92 -2.63 5.64 -16.70
CA GLY A 92 -2.90 4.86 -17.91
C GLY A 92 -1.82 3.82 -18.22
N THR A 93 -0.68 3.84 -17.52
CA THR A 93 0.42 2.88 -17.68
C THR A 93 0.98 2.39 -16.35
N THR A 94 1.10 3.28 -15.38
CA THR A 94 1.75 3.04 -14.09
C THR A 94 0.79 3.39 -12.97
N ALA A 95 0.62 2.46 -12.03
CA ALA A 95 -0.03 2.71 -10.75
C ALA A 95 1.04 3.09 -9.72
N SER A 96 0.91 4.25 -9.10
CA SER A 96 1.86 4.72 -8.09
C SER A 96 1.16 5.19 -6.82
N SER A 97 1.86 5.14 -5.69
CA SER A 97 1.32 5.60 -4.42
C SER A 97 2.38 6.02 -3.43
N THR A 98 1.98 6.88 -2.49
CA THR A 98 2.78 7.24 -1.32
C THR A 98 1.85 7.35 -0.11
N MET A 99 2.15 6.57 0.92
CA MET A 99 1.37 6.45 2.15
C MET A 99 2.26 6.68 3.36
N THR A 100 1.71 7.28 4.41
CA THR A 100 2.42 7.52 5.68
C THR A 100 1.97 6.51 6.71
N ILE A 101 2.91 5.89 7.41
CA ILE A 101 2.64 4.97 8.52
C ILE A 101 1.98 5.76 9.67
N VAL A 102 0.78 5.34 10.06
CA VAL A 102 -0.03 5.99 11.11
C VAL A 102 0.02 5.24 12.43
N GLU A 103 0.20 3.92 12.41
CA GLU A 103 0.22 3.10 13.62
C GLU A 103 0.96 1.79 13.38
N GLY A 104 1.60 1.29 14.45
CA GLY A 104 2.19 -0.05 14.50
C GLY A 104 1.69 -0.84 15.71
N THR A 105 1.85 -2.15 15.64
CA THR A 105 1.39 -3.12 16.65
C THR A 105 2.51 -4.11 16.98
N GLY A 106 2.41 -4.80 18.12
CA GLY A 106 3.46 -5.72 18.58
C GLY A 106 4.76 -4.97 18.85
N ASP A 107 5.89 -5.54 18.42
CA ASP A 107 7.21 -4.92 18.57
C ASP A 107 7.40 -3.74 17.61
N LEU A 108 6.49 -3.55 16.65
CA LEU A 108 6.45 -2.38 15.76
C LEU A 108 5.59 -1.25 16.33
N ALA A 109 5.09 -1.34 17.57
CA ALA A 109 4.39 -0.23 18.21
C ALA A 109 5.26 1.04 18.22
N GLY A 110 4.71 2.17 17.76
CA GLY A 110 5.42 3.44 17.64
C GLY A 110 6.29 3.59 16.38
N ILE A 111 6.26 2.63 15.45
CA ILE A 111 6.88 2.77 14.12
C ILE A 111 6.31 3.99 13.39
N THR A 112 7.19 4.73 12.72
CA THR A 112 6.85 5.84 11.81
C THR A 112 7.56 5.63 10.49
N GLY A 113 7.10 6.28 9.42
CA GLY A 113 7.70 6.13 8.10
C GLY A 113 6.72 6.25 6.95
N THR A 114 7.12 5.75 5.78
CA THR A 114 6.34 5.79 4.54
C THR A 114 6.37 4.45 3.81
N VAL A 115 5.29 4.19 3.06
CA VAL A 115 5.16 3.08 2.12
C VAL A 115 4.88 3.68 0.75
N SER A 116 5.66 3.31 -0.27
CA SER A 116 5.42 3.75 -1.65
C SER A 116 5.43 2.58 -2.61
N SER A 117 4.70 2.71 -3.71
CA SER A 117 4.66 1.74 -4.80
C SER A 117 4.76 2.45 -6.15
N SER A 118 5.34 1.76 -7.13
CA SER A 118 5.26 2.10 -8.55
C SER A 118 5.20 0.78 -9.30
N SER A 119 4.05 0.48 -9.90
CA SER A 119 3.73 -0.80 -10.51
C SER A 119 3.23 -0.61 -11.94
N THR A 120 3.71 -1.46 -12.83
CA THR A 120 3.22 -1.62 -14.20
C THR A 120 2.50 -2.97 -14.35
N GLN A 121 1.92 -3.21 -15.52
CA GLN A 121 1.30 -4.51 -15.82
C GLN A 121 2.30 -5.68 -15.78
N GLU A 122 3.59 -5.43 -16.05
CA GLU A 122 4.64 -6.46 -16.05
C GLU A 122 4.98 -6.95 -14.64
N ASP A 123 4.71 -6.12 -13.63
CA ASP A 123 4.98 -6.47 -12.24
C ASP A 123 3.93 -7.46 -11.69
N TYR A 124 2.72 -7.51 -12.26
CA TYR A 124 1.64 -8.35 -11.76
C TYR A 124 1.98 -9.85 -11.80
N PRO A 125 1.76 -10.62 -10.71
CA PRO A 125 1.05 -10.23 -9.48
C PRO A 125 1.93 -9.66 -8.36
N ASN A 126 3.21 -9.43 -8.57
CA ASN A 126 4.18 -9.02 -7.55
C ASN A 126 4.31 -7.49 -7.47
N MET A 127 3.51 -6.85 -6.62
CA MET A 127 3.54 -5.40 -6.42
C MET A 127 4.86 -4.95 -5.76
N PRO A 128 5.66 -4.08 -6.42
CA PRO A 128 6.83 -3.48 -5.81
C PRO A 128 6.45 -2.51 -4.70
N LEU A 129 7.16 -2.59 -3.57
CA LEU A 129 7.01 -1.72 -2.41
C LEU A 129 8.37 -1.20 -1.95
N THR A 130 8.39 0.06 -1.56
CA THR A 130 9.46 0.63 -0.73
C THR A 130 8.87 1.00 0.62
N VAL A 131 9.47 0.51 1.70
CA VAL A 131 9.12 0.87 3.07
C VAL A 131 10.31 1.55 3.72
N GLU A 132 10.17 2.83 4.03
CA GLU A 132 11.13 3.59 4.82
C GLU A 132 10.56 3.77 6.22
N TYR A 133 11.32 3.43 7.25
CA TYR A 133 10.79 3.37 8.61
C TYR A 133 11.79 3.82 9.68
N THR A 134 11.23 4.25 10.82
CA THR A 134 11.95 4.49 12.07
C THR A 134 11.27 3.70 13.18
N LEU A 135 12.04 2.85 13.87
CA LEU A 135 11.62 2.09 15.05
C LEU A 135 12.04 2.84 16.32
N GLY A 136 11.11 2.94 17.29
CA GLY A 136 11.36 3.49 18.63
C GLY A 136 11.95 2.49 19.63
#